data_AF-A0A2R6NJD2-F1
#
_entry.id   AF-A0A2R6NJD2-F1
#
_cell.length_a   1.000
_cell.length_b   1.000
_cell.length_c   1.000
_cell.angle_alpha   90.00
_cell.angle_beta   90.00
_cell.angle_gamma   90.00
#
_symmetry.space_group_name_H-M   'P 1'
#
loop_
_entity.id
_entity.type
_entity.pdbx_description
1 polymer ?
#
loop_
_entity_poly.entity_id
_entity_poly.type
_entity_poly.pdbx_seq_one_letter_code
_entity_poly.pdbx_strand_id
1 'polypeptide(L)'
;MANKEWAKPNRNKQVSKTRQHSLLSFKNKQSFLQKIDALPRGPGWQCEIWEAKGNKLDENGEPHIEVLEMWKRDPVECIRKLIGHPSFQDCLCYAPEEIFEDPYGEKWMYNEMWTAEWWRDIQVSTTRMGTALTYLTHS
;
A
#
# COMPACT_ATOMS: atom_id res chain seq x y z
N MET A 1 8.62 -52.20 24.98
CA MET A 1 8.90 -51.11 24.01
C MET A 1 8.06 -49.92 24.45
N ALA A 2 8.71 -48.80 24.81
CA ALA A 2 8.06 -47.68 25.51
C ALA A 2 7.27 -46.78 24.55
N ASN A 3 6.01 -46.51 24.91
CA ASN A 3 5.12 -45.62 24.19
C ASN A 3 5.53 -44.16 24.48
N LYS A 4 6.10 -43.46 23.48
CA LYS A 4 6.38 -42.02 23.58
C LYS A 4 5.10 -41.26 23.26
N GLU A 5 4.28 -41.03 24.28
CA GLU A 5 3.23 -40.01 24.22
C GLU A 5 3.87 -38.63 24.06
N TRP A 6 3.60 -37.98 22.93
CA TRP A 6 3.96 -36.59 22.71
C TRP A 6 3.11 -35.70 23.62
N ALA A 7 3.66 -35.33 24.77
CA ALA A 7 3.05 -34.34 25.65
C ALA A 7 2.91 -33.01 24.87
N LYS A 8 1.67 -32.66 24.49
CA LYS A 8 1.38 -31.36 23.88
C LYS A 8 1.85 -30.27 24.86
N PRO A 9 2.72 -29.34 24.45
CA PRO A 9 3.21 -28.31 25.37
C PRO A 9 2.03 -27.50 25.89
N ASN A 10 1.99 -27.33 27.20
CA ASN A 10 0.97 -26.55 27.89
C ASN A 10 0.93 -25.12 27.31
N ARG A 11 -0.18 -24.77 26.63
CA ARG A 11 -0.41 -23.44 26.01
C ARG A 11 -0.06 -22.29 26.94
N ASN A 12 -0.31 -22.44 28.24
CA ASN A 12 -0.08 -21.39 29.22
C ASN A 12 1.42 -21.08 29.42
N LYS A 13 2.29 -22.09 29.28
CA LYS A 13 3.74 -21.89 29.35
C LYS A 13 4.28 -21.16 28.11
N GLN A 14 3.75 -21.44 26.92
CA GLN A 14 4.18 -20.74 25.69
C GLN A 14 3.78 -19.26 25.69
N VAL A 15 2.55 -18.94 26.11
CA VAL A 15 2.06 -17.55 26.17
C VAL A 15 2.91 -16.69 27.13
N SER A 16 3.37 -17.26 28.25
CA SER A 16 4.22 -16.56 29.22
C SER A 16 5.59 -16.16 28.66
N LYS A 17 6.21 -17.04 27.85
CA LYS A 17 7.50 -16.75 27.20
C LYS A 17 7.35 -15.64 26.15
N THR A 18 6.33 -15.71 25.31
CA THR A 18 6.07 -14.66 24.31
C THR A 18 5.87 -13.30 24.96
N ARG A 19 5.17 -13.22 26.10
CA ARG A 19 4.93 -11.97 26.83
C ARG A 19 6.20 -11.38 27.44
N GLN A 20 7.11 -12.20 27.95
CA GLN A 20 8.39 -11.75 28.51
C GLN A 20 9.32 -11.16 27.44
N HIS A 21 9.26 -11.66 26.20
CA HIS A 21 10.12 -11.17 25.11
C HIS A 21 9.50 -10.02 24.29
N SER A 22 8.18 -9.85 24.31
CA SER A 22 7.49 -8.87 23.46
C SER A 22 7.07 -7.58 24.17
N LEU A 23 7.14 -7.52 25.51
CA LEU A 23 6.78 -6.35 26.34
C LEU A 23 5.44 -5.68 25.94
N LEU A 24 4.48 -6.46 25.45
CA LEU A 24 3.22 -5.94 24.95
C LEU A 24 2.40 -5.34 26.08
N SER A 25 1.92 -4.10 25.89
CA SER A 25 1.05 -3.40 26.85
C SER A 25 -0.37 -3.96 26.93
N PHE A 26 -0.69 -4.97 26.11
CA PHE A 26 -2.03 -5.55 25.99
C PHE A 26 -2.25 -6.69 26.99
N LYS A 27 -3.43 -6.69 27.63
CA LYS A 27 -3.77 -7.69 28.66
C LYS A 27 -4.08 -9.07 28.08
N ASN A 28 -4.62 -9.11 26.86
CA ASN A 28 -4.97 -10.35 26.17
C ASN A 28 -4.97 -10.18 24.63
N LYS A 29 -5.02 -11.29 23.90
CA LYS A 29 -5.05 -11.31 22.42
C LYS A 29 -6.19 -10.48 21.86
N GLN A 30 -7.36 -10.51 22.50
CA GLN A 30 -8.55 -9.79 22.05
C GLN A 30 -8.32 -8.26 22.09
N SER A 31 -7.79 -7.73 23.19
CA SER A 31 -7.49 -6.30 23.34
C SER A 31 -6.44 -5.82 22.34
N PHE A 32 -5.50 -6.68 21.95
CA PHE A 32 -4.53 -6.38 20.90
C PHE A 32 -5.20 -6.31 19.52
N LEU A 33 -5.99 -7.33 19.15
CA LEU A 33 -6.69 -7.37 17.87
C LEU A 33 -7.69 -6.22 17.73
N GLN A 34 -8.43 -5.87 18.79
CA GLN A 34 -9.32 -4.71 18.79
C GLN A 34 -8.59 -3.40 18.48
N LYS A 35 -7.34 -3.23 18.95
CA LYS A 35 -6.55 -2.05 18.60
C LYS A 35 -6.08 -2.09 17.15
N ILE A 36 -5.73 -3.26 16.62
CA ILE A 36 -5.42 -3.42 15.19
C ILE A 36 -6.65 -3.05 14.34
N ASP A 37 -7.82 -3.57 14.70
CA ASP A 37 -9.06 -3.33 13.97
C ASP A 37 -9.51 -1.85 14.02
N ALA A 38 -9.12 -1.14 15.07
CA ALA A 38 -9.36 0.29 15.26
C ALA A 38 -8.39 1.20 14.51
N LEU A 39 -7.31 0.66 13.92
CA LEU A 39 -6.40 1.48 13.10
C LEU A 39 -7.14 2.04 11.88
N PRO A 40 -6.77 3.25 11.40
CA PRO A 40 -7.38 3.83 10.21
C PRO A 40 -7.26 2.89 9.02
N ARG A 41 -8.39 2.36 8.54
CA ARG A 41 -8.40 1.43 7.41
C ARG A 41 -8.16 2.18 6.11
N GLY A 42 -7.24 1.68 5.29
CA GLY A 42 -7.02 2.13 3.92
C GLY A 42 -8.20 1.79 2.99
N PRO A 43 -8.05 2.04 1.68
CA PRO A 43 -8.95 1.50 0.68
C PRO A 43 -9.16 -0.01 0.85
N GLY A 44 -10.36 -0.47 0.51
CA GLY A 44 -10.75 -1.87 0.66
C GLY A 44 -9.84 -2.81 -0.14
N TRP A 45 -9.52 -3.95 0.44
CA TRP A 45 -8.91 -5.05 -0.32
C TRP A 45 -9.99 -5.74 -1.16
N GLN A 46 -9.65 -6.02 -2.41
CA GLN A 46 -10.40 -6.87 -3.32
C GLN A 46 -9.60 -8.16 -3.52
N CYS A 47 -10.29 -9.30 -3.51
CA CYS A 47 -9.69 -10.58 -3.82
C CYS A 47 -10.37 -11.12 -5.08
N GLU A 48 -9.57 -11.38 -6.11
CA GLU A 48 -10.01 -11.99 -7.35
C GLU A 48 -9.30 -13.32 -7.52
N ILE A 49 -10.06 -14.36 -7.89
CA ILE A 49 -9.48 -15.64 -8.25
C ILE A 49 -9.04 -15.55 -9.71
N TRP A 50 -7.77 -15.87 -9.96
CA TRP A 50 -7.15 -15.82 -11.27
C TRP A 50 -6.60 -17.18 -11.66
N GLU A 51 -6.83 -17.61 -12.89
CA GLU A 51 -6.29 -18.86 -13.42
C GLU A 51 -5.10 -18.54 -14.33
N ALA A 52 -3.90 -18.95 -13.91
CA ALA A 52 -2.68 -18.81 -14.67
C ALA A 52 -2.39 -20.10 -15.44
N LYS A 53 -2.40 -20.00 -16.76
CA LYS A 53 -2.04 -21.11 -17.65
C LYS A 53 -0.51 -21.21 -17.74
N GLY A 54 0.04 -22.27 -17.16
CA GLY A 54 1.46 -22.58 -17.19
C GLY A 54 1.91 -23.17 -18.53
N ASN A 55 3.24 -23.27 -18.68
CA ASN A 55 3.90 -23.85 -19.85
C ASN A 55 4.26 -25.34 -19.69
N LYS A 56 4.02 -25.94 -18.52
CA LYS A 56 4.22 -27.37 -18.28
C LYS A 56 2.97 -28.14 -18.72
N LEU A 57 3.17 -29.16 -19.55
CA LEU A 57 2.11 -30.08 -19.96
C LEU A 57 2.04 -31.26 -19.00
N ASP A 58 0.84 -31.76 -18.74
CA ASP A 58 0.61 -33.01 -18.03
C ASP A 58 0.77 -34.23 -18.95
N GLU A 59 0.49 -35.43 -18.44
CA GLU A 59 0.59 -36.70 -19.18
C GLU A 59 -0.38 -36.77 -20.37
N ASN A 60 -1.43 -35.93 -20.38
CA ASN A 60 -2.43 -35.85 -21.43
C ASN A 60 -2.10 -34.76 -22.48
N GLY A 61 -0.99 -34.05 -22.31
CA GLY A 61 -0.61 -32.92 -23.16
C GLY A 61 -1.35 -31.62 -22.85
N GLU A 62 -2.11 -31.58 -21.74
CA GLU A 62 -2.83 -30.39 -21.32
C GLU A 62 -1.94 -29.49 -20.44
N PRO A 63 -1.95 -28.17 -20.66
CA PRO A 63 -1.17 -27.22 -19.88
C PRO A 63 -1.70 -27.11 -18.45
N HIS A 64 -0.78 -27.13 -17.49
CA HIS A 64 -1.10 -26.99 -16.09
C HIS A 64 -1.74 -25.62 -15.79
N ILE A 65 -2.85 -25.62 -15.06
CA ILE A 65 -3.54 -24.40 -14.61
C ILE A 65 -3.28 -24.23 -13.12
N GLU A 66 -2.72 -23.08 -12.75
CA GLU A 66 -2.57 -22.68 -11.35
C GLU A 66 -3.65 -21.66 -10.99
N VAL A 67 -4.39 -21.94 -9.92
CA VAL A 67 -5.40 -21.02 -9.38
C VAL A 67 -4.75 -20.15 -8.32
N LEU A 68 -4.76 -18.83 -8.55
CA LEU A 68 -4.12 -17.81 -7.72
C LEU A 68 -5.17 -16.90 -7.09
N GLU A 69 -4.97 -16.52 -5.83
CA GLU A 69 -5.72 -15.45 -5.19
C GLU A 69 -4.98 -14.11 -5.38
N MET A 70 -5.52 -13.24 -6.22
CA MET A 70 -4.98 -11.90 -6.45
C MET A 70 -5.65 -10.88 -5.51
N TRP A 71 -4.89 -10.42 -4.53
CA TRP A 71 -5.29 -9.36 -3.62
C TRP A 71 -4.86 -8.00 -4.15
N LYS A 72 -5.82 -7.12 -4.44
CA LYS A 72 -5.57 -5.78 -4.98
C LYS A 72 -6.37 -4.70 -4.25
N ARG A 73 -6.02 -3.44 -4.48
CA ARG A 73 -6.80 -2.26 -4.06
C ARG A 73 -7.08 -1.40 -5.27
N ASP A 74 -8.09 -0.55 -5.17
CA ASP A 74 -8.29 0.52 -6.15
C ASP A 74 -7.11 1.51 -6.05
N PRO A 75 -6.28 1.63 -7.10
CA PRO A 75 -5.14 2.55 -7.09
C PRO A 75 -5.57 4.01 -6.96
N VAL A 76 -6.73 4.40 -7.50
CA VAL A 76 -7.25 5.77 -7.42
C VAL A 76 -7.63 6.10 -5.98
N GLU A 77 -8.30 5.19 -5.28
CA GLU A 77 -8.59 5.39 -3.85
C GLU A 77 -7.32 5.45 -2.99
N CYS A 78 -6.31 4.62 -3.31
CA CYS A 78 -5.02 4.64 -2.63
C CYS A 78 -4.34 6.01 -2.77
N ILE A 79 -4.22 6.51 -4.00
CA ILE A 79 -3.58 7.79 -4.30
C ILE A 79 -4.36 8.94 -3.66
N ARG A 80 -5.70 8.94 -3.78
CA ARG A 80 -6.57 9.95 -3.15
C ARG A 80 -6.35 10.02 -1.64
N LYS A 81 -6.24 8.86 -0.98
CA LYS A 81 -6.00 8.81 0.47
C LYS A 81 -4.59 9.28 0.84
N LEU A 82 -3.58 8.96 0.03
CA LEU A 82 -2.20 9.40 0.26
C LEU A 82 -2.07 10.92 0.13
N ILE A 83 -2.55 11.49 -0.99
CA ILE A 83 -2.47 12.94 -1.26
C ILE A 83 -3.34 13.73 -0.27
N GLY A 84 -4.50 13.20 0.11
CA GLY A 84 -5.42 13.88 1.03
C GLY A 84 -5.05 13.78 2.51
N HIS A 85 -3.99 13.07 2.88
CA HIS A 85 -3.63 12.85 4.28
C HIS A 85 -2.48 13.77 4.72
N PRO A 86 -2.71 14.73 5.64
CA PRO A 86 -1.74 15.77 5.99
C PRO A 86 -0.37 15.26 6.43
N SER A 87 -0.29 14.08 7.06
CA SER A 87 1.00 13.50 7.47
C SER A 87 1.96 13.17 6.33
N PHE A 88 1.51 13.21 5.07
CA PHE A 88 2.38 13.02 3.89
C PHE A 88 2.63 14.31 3.12
N GLN A 89 2.15 15.46 3.60
CA GLN A 89 2.27 16.73 2.89
C GLN A 89 3.74 17.07 2.59
N ASP A 90 4.63 16.88 3.54
CA ASP A 90 6.07 17.16 3.38
C ASP A 90 6.82 16.08 2.60
N CYS A 91 6.16 14.94 2.33
CA CYS A 91 6.74 13.79 1.63
C CYS A 91 6.26 13.68 0.18
N LEU A 92 5.27 14.46 -0.24
CA LEU A 92 4.62 14.33 -1.54
C LEU A 92 4.70 15.63 -2.35
N CYS A 93 5.49 15.60 -3.43
CA CYS A 93 5.50 16.65 -4.45
C CYS A 93 4.52 16.28 -5.58
N TYR A 94 3.30 16.84 -5.53
CA TYR A 94 2.28 16.61 -6.56
C TYR A 94 2.10 17.82 -7.50
N ALA A 95 2.27 19.04 -6.98
CA ALA A 95 2.20 20.24 -7.80
C ALA A 95 3.44 20.35 -8.70
N PRO A 96 3.30 20.84 -9.95
CA PRO A 96 4.43 21.07 -10.83
C PRO A 96 5.37 22.10 -10.22
N GLU A 97 6.66 21.87 -10.37
CA GLU A 97 7.71 22.77 -9.92
C GLU A 97 8.66 23.05 -11.09
N GLU A 98 8.94 24.32 -11.35
CA GLU A 98 9.88 24.71 -12.39
C GLU A 98 11.24 24.95 -11.74
N ILE A 99 12.21 24.13 -12.14
CA ILE A 99 13.59 24.24 -11.66
C ILE A 99 14.44 24.64 -12.86
N PHE A 100 15.24 25.70 -12.71
CA PHE A 100 16.10 26.21 -13.77
C PHE A 100 17.56 26.11 -13.37
N GLU A 101 18.42 25.80 -14.35
CA GLU A 101 19.88 25.75 -14.14
C GLU A 101 20.50 27.14 -14.00
N ASP A 102 19.82 28.16 -14.52
CA ASP A 102 20.29 29.53 -14.58
C ASP A 102 19.28 30.50 -13.90
N PRO A 103 19.76 31.66 -13.43
CA PRO A 103 18.90 32.65 -12.77
C PRO A 103 17.97 33.40 -13.75
N TYR A 104 18.10 33.19 -15.06
CA TYR A 104 17.29 33.85 -16.09
C TYR A 104 16.07 33.01 -16.51
N GLY A 105 16.02 31.74 -16.11
CA GLY A 105 14.93 30.81 -16.40
C GLY A 105 14.96 30.25 -17.83
N GLU A 106 16.11 30.26 -18.49
CA GLU A 106 16.20 29.85 -19.91
C GLU A 106 16.37 28.34 -20.07
N LYS A 107 17.02 27.68 -19.10
CA LYS A 107 17.32 26.26 -19.16
C LYS A 107 16.61 25.50 -18.03
N TRP A 108 15.51 24.84 -18.39
CA TRP A 108 14.76 23.97 -17.50
C TRP A 108 15.57 22.73 -17.12
N MET A 109 15.62 22.42 -15.82
CA MET A 109 16.20 21.23 -15.24
C MET A 109 15.13 20.17 -14.95
N TYR A 110 15.28 19.00 -15.54
CA TYR A 110 14.42 17.84 -15.29
C TYR A 110 15.10 16.90 -14.29
N ASN A 111 14.44 16.61 -13.18
CA ASN A 111 14.92 15.65 -12.18
C ASN A 111 13.87 14.56 -11.92
N GLU A 112 12.65 14.99 -11.62
CA GLU A 112 11.53 14.12 -11.21
C GLU A 112 10.26 14.46 -12.00
N MET A 113 9.23 13.62 -11.88
CA MET A 113 7.99 13.79 -12.66
C MET A 113 7.33 15.16 -12.49
N TRP A 114 7.30 15.71 -11.27
CA TRP A 114 6.71 17.03 -11.01
C TRP A 114 7.54 18.20 -11.54
N THR A 115 8.80 17.96 -11.94
CA THR A 115 9.65 18.95 -12.62
C THR A 115 9.55 18.89 -14.13
N ALA A 116 8.82 17.91 -14.68
CA ALA A 116 8.67 17.75 -16.13
C ALA A 116 7.61 18.70 -16.70
N GLU A 117 7.92 19.30 -17.85
CA GLU A 117 7.03 20.20 -18.58
C GLU A 117 5.68 19.51 -18.88
N TRP A 118 5.72 18.24 -19.30
CA TRP A 118 4.53 17.43 -19.55
C TRP A 118 3.58 17.33 -18.34
N TRP A 119 4.11 17.22 -17.12
CA TRP A 119 3.30 17.13 -15.89
C TRP A 119 2.54 18.43 -15.65
N ARG A 120 3.23 19.57 -15.85
CA ARG A 120 2.61 20.91 -15.80
C ARG A 120 1.51 21.03 -16.85
N ASP A 121 1.77 20.64 -18.09
CA ASP A 121 0.80 20.79 -19.19
C ASP A 121 -0.48 19.99 -18.94
N ILE A 122 -0.36 18.77 -18.40
CA ILE A 122 -1.52 17.96 -18.00
C ILE A 122 -2.30 18.63 -16.87
N GLN A 123 -1.63 19.17 -15.85
CA GLN A 123 -2.34 19.79 -14.72
C GLN A 123 -3.00 21.13 -15.10
N VAL A 124 -2.35 21.92 -15.95
CA VAL A 124 -2.90 23.20 -16.45
C VAL A 124 -4.09 22.96 -17.40
N SER A 125 -3.99 21.97 -18.29
CA SER A 125 -5.12 21.61 -19.17
C SER A 125 -6.33 21.11 -18.38
N THR A 126 -6.09 20.34 -17.30
CA THR A 126 -7.16 19.89 -16.39
C THR A 126 -7.80 21.05 -15.64
N THR A 127 -7.01 22.03 -15.19
CA THR A 127 -7.49 23.24 -14.50
C THR A 127 -8.38 24.10 -15.41
N ARG A 128 -8.05 24.20 -16.70
CA ARG A 128 -8.83 24.95 -17.70
C ARG A 128 -10.14 24.27 -18.09
N MET A 129 -10.29 22.96 -17.86
CA MET A 129 -11.51 22.19 -18.15
C MET A 129 -12.49 22.04 -16.96
N GLY A 130 -12.26 22.76 -15.86
CA GLY A 130 -13.35 23.15 -14.96
C GLY A 130 -13.68 22.23 -13.78
N THR A 131 -12.77 21.36 -13.32
CA THR A 131 -12.98 20.60 -12.07
C THR A 131 -11.68 20.39 -11.30
N ALA A 132 -11.72 20.73 -9.99
CA ALA A 132 -10.84 20.26 -8.90
C ALA A 132 -9.69 21.15 -8.35
N LEU A 133 -9.71 22.48 -8.46
CA LEU A 133 -8.77 23.36 -7.71
C LEU A 133 -9.38 24.24 -6.61
N THR A 134 -10.65 24.06 -6.25
CA THR A 134 -11.27 24.84 -5.15
C THR A 134 -11.13 24.22 -3.76
N TYR A 135 -10.56 23.02 -3.61
CA TYR A 135 -10.55 22.31 -2.31
C TYR A 135 -9.27 22.39 -1.49
N LEU A 136 -8.20 23.06 -1.94
CA LEU A 136 -6.90 23.05 -1.23
C LEU A 136 -6.32 24.43 -0.91
N THR A 137 -7.03 25.53 -1.16
CA THR A 137 -6.55 26.89 -0.88
C THR A 137 -7.16 27.55 0.36
N HIS A 138 -7.87 26.80 1.21
CA HIS A 138 -8.33 27.32 2.50
C HIS A 138 -7.87 26.41 3.65
N SER A 139 -6.71 26.74 4.20
CA SER A 139 -6.28 26.44 5.57
C SER A 139 -5.54 27.64 6.12
#